data_AF-A0A971AQ12-F1
#
_entry.id   AF-A0A971AQ12-F1
#
_cell.length_a   1.000
_cell.length_b   1.000
_cell.length_c   1.000
_cell.angle_alpha   90.00
_cell.angle_beta   90.00
_cell.angle_gamma   90.00
#
_symmetry.space_group_name_H-M   'P 1'
#
loop_
_entity.id
_entity.type
_entity.pdbx_description
1 polymer ?
#
loop_
_entity_poly.entity_id
_entity_poly.type
_entity_poly.pdbx_seq_one_letter_code
_entity_poly.pdbx_strand_id
1 'polypeptide(L)'
;DQYIIQMQHYLGVLGPEYKKGYFAVLIGGQRFIWKEIERDDELIQMIFEAEIDFWNNHVLANVPPALDGSSAAEKFLAERYAKADAEKSVDLDRSYKEKLDRLVELKRIISEFEREKKEIENELKNELKEATYGFVPGYRVEWKQVTSNRVDTKKLKSEFPNIYEKVLKTSSYRRFGVKQLEGEKWT
;
A
#
# COMPACT_ATOMS: atom_id res chain seq x y z
N ASP A 1 -0.17 -14.49 -1.51
CA ASP A 1 -0.80 -14.85 -0.21
C ASP A 1 -2.32 -14.75 -0.25
N GLN A 2 -2.92 -13.60 -0.63
CA GLN A 2 -4.39 -13.42 -0.69
C GLN A 2 -5.14 -14.52 -1.49
N TYR A 3 -4.64 -14.92 -2.66
CA TYR A 3 -5.29 -15.96 -3.46
C TYR A 3 -5.27 -17.34 -2.79
N ILE A 4 -4.24 -17.65 -2.00
CA ILE A 4 -4.17 -18.93 -1.28
C ILE A 4 -5.24 -18.96 -0.19
N ILE A 5 -5.34 -17.88 0.60
CA ILE A 5 -6.38 -17.71 1.63
C ILE A 5 -7.77 -17.86 1.02
N GLN A 6 -8.04 -17.19 -0.11
CA GLN A 6 -9.32 -17.28 -0.80
C GLN A 6 -9.65 -18.72 -1.24
N MET A 7 -8.68 -19.44 -1.80
CA MET A 7 -8.88 -20.83 -2.20
C MET A 7 -9.15 -21.73 -1.00
N GLN A 8 -8.37 -21.59 0.08
CA GLN A 8 -8.59 -22.36 1.29
C GLN A 8 -9.97 -22.09 1.87
N HIS A 9 -10.41 -20.83 1.96
CA HIS A 9 -11.78 -20.49 2.36
C HIS A 9 -12.83 -21.19 1.48
N TYR A 10 -12.69 -21.17 0.16
CA TYR A 10 -13.61 -21.89 -0.73
C TYR A 10 -13.62 -23.39 -0.50
N LEU A 11 -12.45 -24.02 -0.34
CA LEU A 11 -12.37 -25.45 0.01
C LEU A 11 -13.03 -25.72 1.37
N GLY A 12 -12.84 -24.83 2.35
CA GLY A 12 -13.48 -24.90 3.66
C GLY A 12 -15.01 -24.87 3.56
N VAL A 13 -15.56 -23.92 2.80
CA VAL A 13 -17.02 -23.75 2.62
C VAL A 13 -17.63 -24.89 1.81
N LEU A 14 -16.95 -25.37 0.77
CA LEU A 14 -17.46 -26.45 -0.08
C LEU A 14 -17.54 -27.80 0.63
N GLY A 15 -16.68 -28.04 1.62
CA GLY A 15 -16.72 -29.24 2.44
C GLY A 15 -15.44 -30.10 2.36
N PRO A 16 -15.26 -31.04 3.30
CA PRO A 16 -14.04 -31.83 3.44
C PRO A 16 -13.80 -32.82 2.29
N GLU A 17 -14.80 -33.11 1.46
CA GLU A 17 -14.65 -33.93 0.24
C GLU A 17 -13.76 -33.27 -0.81
N TYR A 18 -13.63 -31.94 -0.79
CA TYR A 18 -12.77 -31.18 -1.71
C TYR A 18 -11.36 -31.07 -1.13
N LYS A 19 -10.45 -31.96 -1.56
CA LYS A 19 -9.07 -32.04 -1.05
C LYS A 19 -8.08 -31.08 -1.70
N LYS A 20 -8.47 -30.40 -2.78
CA LYS A 20 -7.60 -29.46 -3.50
C LYS A 20 -8.38 -28.54 -4.43
N GLY A 21 -7.79 -27.40 -4.73
CA GLY A 21 -8.27 -26.42 -5.69
C GLY A 21 -7.23 -26.05 -6.73
N TYR A 22 -7.68 -25.45 -7.83
CA TYR A 22 -6.83 -25.09 -8.96
C TYR A 22 -6.98 -23.61 -9.31
N PHE A 23 -5.86 -22.90 -9.39
CA PHE A 23 -5.82 -21.58 -10.00
C PHE A 23 -5.35 -21.69 -11.44
N ALA A 24 -6.19 -21.30 -12.39
CA ALA A 24 -5.85 -21.23 -13.80
C ALA A 24 -5.59 -19.77 -14.22
N VAL A 25 -4.46 -19.53 -14.87
CA VAL A 25 -4.01 -18.21 -15.33
C VAL A 25 -3.63 -18.28 -16.79
N LEU A 26 -4.17 -17.38 -17.60
CA LEU A 26 -3.81 -17.22 -19.00
C LEU A 26 -2.92 -15.97 -19.17
N ILE A 27 -1.62 -16.18 -19.38
CA ILE A 27 -0.65 -15.10 -19.55
C ILE A 27 -0.61 -14.70 -21.03
N GLY A 28 -0.92 -13.43 -21.31
CA GLY A 28 -0.86 -12.85 -22.66
C GLY A 28 -1.77 -13.51 -23.68
N GLY A 29 -2.84 -14.19 -23.24
CA GLY A 29 -3.83 -14.86 -24.11
C GLY A 29 -3.38 -16.19 -24.72
N GLN A 30 -2.11 -16.58 -24.54
CA GLN A 30 -1.51 -17.69 -25.29
C GLN A 30 -0.69 -18.66 -24.43
N ARG A 31 -0.47 -18.35 -23.15
CA ARG A 31 0.20 -19.25 -22.21
C ARG A 31 -0.70 -19.58 -21.02
N PHE A 32 -1.24 -20.79 -21.00
CA PHE A 32 -2.02 -21.30 -19.89
C PHE A 32 -1.11 -21.91 -18.83
N ILE A 33 -1.24 -21.44 -17.59
CA ILE A 33 -0.57 -21.99 -16.41
C ILE A 33 -1.65 -22.31 -15.39
N TRP A 34 -1.50 -23.42 -14.69
CA TRP A 34 -2.33 -23.71 -13.54
C TRP A 34 -1.47 -24.09 -12.34
N LYS A 35 -1.98 -23.78 -11.14
CA LYS A 35 -1.34 -24.12 -9.87
C LYS A 35 -2.33 -24.91 -9.03
N GLU A 36 -1.91 -26.10 -8.60
CA GLU A 36 -2.62 -26.89 -7.59
C GLU A 36 -2.39 -26.30 -6.21
N ILE A 37 -3.44 -26.22 -5.40
CA ILE A 37 -3.39 -25.87 -3.98
C ILE A 37 -4.08 -27.00 -3.23
N GLU A 38 -3.32 -27.71 -2.40
CA GLU A 38 -3.88 -28.72 -1.51
C GLU A 38 -4.65 -28.06 -0.37
N ARG A 39 -5.73 -28.72 0.06
CA ARG A 39 -6.51 -28.30 1.22
C ARG A 39 -5.63 -28.33 2.46
N ASP A 40 -5.65 -27.25 3.22
CA ASP A 40 -4.98 -27.12 4.50
C ASP A 40 -6.05 -26.87 5.58
N ASP A 41 -6.44 -27.92 6.29
CA ASP A 41 -7.50 -27.84 7.30
C ASP A 41 -7.13 -26.93 8.49
N GLU A 42 -5.84 -26.82 8.84
CA GLU A 42 -5.38 -25.92 9.90
C GLU A 42 -5.54 -24.47 9.47
N LEU A 43 -5.09 -24.13 8.25
CA LEU A 43 -5.24 -22.79 7.70
C LEU A 43 -6.73 -22.42 7.49
N ILE A 44 -7.56 -23.37 7.05
CA ILE A 44 -9.02 -23.16 6.92
C ILE A 44 -9.64 -22.83 8.28
N GLN A 45 -9.27 -23.58 9.32
CA GLN A 45 -9.78 -23.34 10.66
C GLN A 45 -9.39 -21.95 11.17
N MET A 46 -8.13 -21.54 10.96
CA MET A 46 -7.68 -20.19 11.31
C MET A 46 -8.45 -19.09 10.58
N ILE A 47 -8.78 -19.30 9.29
CA ILE A 47 -9.59 -18.36 8.50
C ILE A 47 -10.98 -18.23 9.12
N PHE A 48 -11.66 -19.35 9.37
CA PHE A 48 -13.00 -19.33 9.95
C PHE A 48 -13.05 -18.72 11.35
N GLU A 49 -12.06 -19.02 12.20
CA GLU A 49 -11.96 -18.38 13.52
C GLU A 49 -11.85 -16.87 13.42
N ALA A 50 -11.01 -16.36 12.52
CA ALA A 50 -10.88 -14.92 12.28
C ALA A 50 -12.18 -14.29 11.71
N GLU A 51 -12.88 -14.98 10.80
CA GLU A 51 -14.15 -14.51 10.24
C GLU A 51 -15.29 -14.50 11.26
N ILE A 52 -15.37 -15.53 12.10
CA ILE A 52 -16.36 -15.65 13.18
C ILE A 52 -16.11 -14.56 14.23
N ASP A 53 -14.86 -14.35 14.63
CA ASP A 53 -14.47 -13.27 15.53
C ASP A 53 -14.85 -11.91 14.94
N PHE A 54 -14.50 -11.66 13.68
CA PHE A 54 -14.85 -10.42 13.00
C PHE A 54 -16.37 -10.20 12.94
N TRP A 55 -17.14 -11.22 12.59
CA TRP A 55 -18.60 -11.11 12.52
C TRP A 55 -19.22 -10.82 13.89
N ASN A 56 -18.85 -11.56 14.92
CA ASN A 56 -19.46 -11.44 16.24
C ASN A 56 -19.01 -10.17 16.98
N ASN A 57 -17.70 -9.89 16.99
CA ASN A 57 -17.11 -8.84 17.81
C ASN A 57 -17.03 -7.48 17.10
N HIS A 58 -17.17 -7.43 15.77
CA HIS A 58 -17.17 -6.17 15.03
C HIS A 58 -18.50 -5.88 14.34
N VAL A 59 -19.03 -6.83 13.55
CA VAL A 59 -20.27 -6.60 12.79
C VAL A 59 -21.50 -6.59 13.70
N LEU A 60 -21.75 -7.67 14.45
CA LEU A 60 -22.91 -7.78 15.34
C LEU A 60 -22.82 -6.81 16.53
N ALA A 61 -21.63 -6.64 17.09
CA ALA A 61 -21.40 -5.67 18.17
C ALA A 61 -21.47 -4.21 17.71
N ASN A 62 -21.45 -3.96 16.40
CA ASN A 62 -21.36 -2.63 15.80
C ASN A 62 -20.17 -1.81 16.36
N VAL A 63 -19.06 -2.51 16.60
CA VAL A 63 -17.79 -1.94 17.08
C VAL A 63 -16.80 -2.02 15.92
N PRO A 64 -16.41 -0.89 15.30
CA PRO A 64 -15.45 -0.93 14.22
C PRO A 64 -14.12 -1.54 14.70
N PRO A 65 -13.44 -2.34 13.88
CA PRO A 65 -12.11 -2.82 14.22
C PRO A 65 -11.16 -1.64 14.46
N ALA A 66 -10.13 -1.87 15.28
CA ALA A 66 -9.14 -0.85 15.57
C ALA A 66 -8.48 -0.36 14.27
N LEU A 67 -8.22 0.95 14.20
CA LEU A 67 -7.43 1.51 13.11
C LEU A 67 -6.02 0.94 13.21
N ASP A 68 -5.61 0.21 12.18
CA ASP A 68 -4.30 -0.40 12.06
C ASP A 68 -3.46 0.28 10.98
N GLY A 69 -2.27 -0.25 10.71
CA GLY A 69 -1.38 0.23 9.65
C GLY A 69 -1.78 -0.22 8.24
N SER A 70 -2.99 -0.76 8.04
CA SER A 70 -3.40 -1.32 6.75
C SER A 70 -3.88 -0.25 5.76
N SER A 71 -3.77 -0.56 4.47
CA SER A 71 -4.35 0.28 3.41
C SER A 71 -5.88 0.38 3.51
N ALA A 72 -6.55 -0.58 4.16
CA ALA A 72 -7.99 -0.53 4.37
C ALA A 72 -8.37 0.55 5.41
N ALA A 73 -7.62 0.64 6.52
CA ALA A 73 -7.80 1.70 7.50
C ALA A 73 -7.53 3.09 6.89
N GLU A 74 -6.47 3.23 6.07
CA GLU A 74 -6.17 4.48 5.37
C GLU A 74 -7.31 4.90 4.43
N LYS A 75 -7.82 3.96 3.61
CA LYS A 75 -8.93 4.22 2.69
C LYS A 75 -10.21 4.60 3.45
N PHE A 76 -10.52 3.88 4.52
CA PHE A 76 -11.67 4.17 5.37
C PHE A 76 -11.61 5.60 5.94
N LEU A 77 -10.46 6.01 6.49
CA LEU A 77 -10.27 7.36 7.04
C LEU A 77 -10.35 8.43 5.95
N ALA A 78 -9.76 8.19 4.78
CA ALA A 78 -9.79 9.11 3.64
C ALA A 78 -11.22 9.34 3.13
N GLU A 79 -12.04 8.29 3.04
CA GLU A 79 -13.44 8.38 2.62
C GLU A 79 -14.32 9.01 3.72
N ARG A 80 -14.21 8.51 4.96
CA ARG A 80 -15.05 8.94 6.09
C ARG A 80 -14.85 10.41 6.46
N TYR A 81 -13.63 10.91 6.30
CA TYR A 81 -13.23 12.27 6.65
C TYR A 81 -12.76 13.09 5.44
N ALA A 82 -13.24 12.80 4.23
CA ALA A 82 -12.79 13.40 2.97
C ALA A 82 -12.87 14.94 2.92
N LYS A 83 -13.87 15.54 3.58
CA LYS A 83 -14.06 16.98 3.63
C LYS A 83 -13.48 17.55 4.92
N ALA A 84 -12.61 18.55 4.79
CA ALA A 84 -12.09 19.31 5.92
C ALA A 84 -12.97 20.53 6.20
N ASP A 85 -13.10 20.87 7.48
CA ASP A 85 -13.58 22.17 7.92
C ASP A 85 -12.35 22.97 8.37
N ALA A 86 -12.09 24.10 7.71
CA ALA A 86 -10.88 24.90 7.94
C ALA A 86 -10.91 25.68 9.26
N GLU A 87 -12.10 25.90 9.84
CA GLU A 87 -12.26 26.60 11.12
C GLU A 87 -12.24 25.61 12.30
N LYS A 88 -12.38 24.32 12.01
CA LYS A 88 -12.40 23.27 13.04
C LYS A 88 -10.99 22.85 13.45
N SER A 89 -10.65 23.12 14.70
CA SER A 89 -9.48 22.57 15.39
C SER A 89 -9.92 21.64 16.53
N VAL A 90 -9.03 20.74 16.93
CA VAL A 90 -9.23 19.83 18.06
C VAL A 90 -7.93 19.78 18.84
N ASP A 91 -8.03 19.95 20.16
CA ASP A 91 -6.93 19.69 21.06
C ASP A 91 -6.79 18.18 21.25
N LEU A 92 -5.68 17.62 20.78
CA LEU A 92 -5.37 16.22 20.99
C LEU A 92 -4.96 16.00 22.45
N ASP A 93 -5.34 14.85 23.00
CA ASP A 93 -4.94 14.47 24.35
C ASP A 93 -3.41 14.43 24.48
N ARG A 94 -2.89 14.83 25.66
CA ARG A 94 -1.44 14.89 25.91
C ARG A 94 -0.74 13.53 25.75
N SER A 95 -1.46 12.42 25.93
CA SER A 95 -0.95 11.06 25.70
C SER A 95 -0.51 10.82 24.24
N TYR A 96 -0.98 11.61 23.27
CA TYR A 96 -0.52 11.51 21.89
C TYR A 96 0.86 12.12 21.66
N LYS A 97 1.42 12.87 22.62
CA LYS A 97 2.75 13.46 22.48
C LYS A 97 3.82 12.39 22.25
N GLU A 98 3.84 11.33 23.06
CA GLU A 98 4.80 10.23 22.91
C GLU A 98 4.66 9.53 21.56
N LYS A 99 3.41 9.38 21.06
CA LYS A 99 3.14 8.82 19.73
C LYS A 99 3.66 9.73 18.61
N LEU A 100 3.52 11.05 18.75
CA LEU A 100 4.03 12.03 17.79
C LEU A 100 5.57 12.05 17.77
N ASP A 101 6.21 12.02 18.94
CA ASP A 101 7.66 11.96 19.08
C ASP A 101 8.19 10.68 18.41
N ARG A 102 7.57 9.53 18.68
CA ARG A 102 7.89 8.27 18.02
C ARG A 102 7.68 8.32 16.51
N LEU A 103 6.61 8.97 16.04
CA LEU A 103 6.34 9.12 14.61
C LEU A 103 7.41 9.97 13.92
N VAL A 104 7.89 11.03 14.56
CA VAL A 104 8.99 11.85 14.04
C VAL A 104 10.30 11.05 13.99
N GLU A 105 10.59 10.28 15.03
CA GLU A 105 11.75 9.39 15.06
C GLU A 105 11.70 8.34 13.93
N LEU A 106 10.55 7.69 13.74
CA LEU A 106 10.35 6.72 12.66
C LEU A 106 10.56 7.35 11.28
N LYS A 107 10.08 8.58 11.06
CA LYS A 107 10.34 9.30 9.81
C LYS A 107 11.83 9.55 9.58
N ARG A 108 12.59 9.87 10.62
CA ARG A 108 14.05 10.03 10.53
C ARG A 108 14.72 8.70 10.17
N ILE A 109 14.38 7.62 10.87
CA ILE A 109 14.93 6.29 10.62
C ILE A 109 14.62 5.82 9.18
N ILE A 110 13.38 5.98 8.72
CA ILE A 110 12.98 5.64 7.35
C ILE A 110 13.80 6.45 6.34
N SER A 111 13.95 7.77 6.55
CA SER A 111 14.76 8.61 5.67
C SER A 111 16.23 8.20 5.64
N GLU A 112 16.79 7.71 6.75
CA GLU A 112 18.16 7.20 6.82
C GLU A 112 18.32 5.92 6.00
N PHE A 113 17.41 4.95 6.16
CA PHE A 113 17.43 3.72 5.36
C PHE A 113 17.13 3.97 3.87
N GLU A 114 16.26 4.93 3.54
CA GLU A 114 16.03 5.33 2.14
C GLU A 114 17.28 5.96 1.52
N ARG A 115 18.05 6.72 2.30
CA ARG A 115 19.32 7.29 1.87
C ARG A 115 20.35 6.19 1.62
N GLU A 116 20.55 5.30 2.59
CA GLU A 116 21.48 4.17 2.48
C GLU A 116 21.15 3.27 1.28
N LYS A 117 19.87 2.90 1.11
CA LYS A 117 19.39 2.16 -0.05
C LYS A 117 19.78 2.86 -1.36
N LYS A 118 19.57 4.18 -1.44
CA LYS A 118 19.85 4.98 -2.64
C LYS A 118 21.35 5.09 -2.91
N GLU A 119 22.19 5.18 -1.86
CA GLU A 119 23.65 5.15 -1.97
C GLU A 119 24.10 3.85 -2.64
N ILE A 120 23.67 2.70 -2.11
CA ILE A 120 23.97 1.37 -2.68
C ILE A 120 23.46 1.25 -4.12
N GLU A 121 22.22 1.66 -4.40
CA GLU A 121 21.67 1.63 -5.76
C GLU A 121 22.50 2.47 -6.75
N ASN A 122 23.05 3.60 -6.31
CA ASN A 122 23.88 4.46 -7.17
C ASN A 122 25.27 3.87 -7.38
N GLU A 123 25.88 3.26 -6.37
CA GLU A 123 27.14 2.52 -6.51
C GLU A 123 26.98 1.40 -7.55
N LEU A 124 25.91 0.59 -7.45
CA LEU A 124 25.63 -0.48 -8.42
C LEU A 124 25.42 0.07 -9.84
N LYS A 125 24.73 1.19 -10.00
CA LYS A 125 24.57 1.84 -11.33
C LYS A 125 25.90 2.37 -11.87
N ASN A 126 26.76 2.89 -11.01
CA ASN A 126 28.09 3.35 -11.39
C ASN A 126 29.01 2.21 -11.83
N GLU A 127 28.86 1.03 -11.23
CA GLU A 127 29.56 -0.19 -11.67
C GLU A 127 28.98 -0.75 -12.98
N LEU A 128 27.65 -0.75 -13.14
CA LEU A 128 26.98 -1.20 -14.35
C LEU A 128 27.29 -0.32 -15.56
N LYS A 129 27.33 1.01 -15.39
CA LYS A 129 27.48 1.99 -16.47
C LYS A 129 26.47 1.73 -17.60
N GLU A 130 26.92 1.46 -18.82
CA GLU A 130 26.07 1.15 -19.98
C GLU A 130 25.58 -0.30 -19.99
N ALA A 131 26.02 -1.15 -19.07
CA ALA A 131 25.59 -2.54 -19.00
C ALA A 131 24.16 -2.67 -18.46
N THR A 132 23.34 -3.43 -19.18
CA THR A 132 21.96 -3.71 -18.78
C THR A 132 21.87 -4.65 -17.56
N TYR A 133 22.87 -5.50 -17.34
CA TYR A 133 22.86 -6.54 -16.31
C TYR A 133 24.22 -6.67 -15.62
N GLY A 134 24.18 -6.98 -14.31
CA GLY A 134 25.34 -7.31 -13.49
C GLY A 134 25.08 -8.58 -12.67
N PHE A 135 26.14 -9.32 -12.36
CA PHE A 135 26.03 -10.61 -11.68
C PHE A 135 27.05 -10.72 -10.55
N VAL A 136 26.58 -11.18 -9.40
CA VAL A 136 27.40 -11.62 -8.27
C VAL A 136 26.78 -12.92 -7.73
N PRO A 137 27.50 -13.75 -6.97
CA PRO A 137 26.92 -14.96 -6.39
C PRO A 137 25.60 -14.67 -5.66
N GLY A 138 24.51 -15.33 -6.08
CA GLY A 138 23.17 -15.18 -5.51
C GLY A 138 22.31 -14.03 -6.06
N TYR A 139 22.86 -13.10 -6.86
CA TYR A 139 22.12 -11.94 -7.34
C TYR A 139 22.35 -11.61 -8.82
N ARG A 140 21.28 -11.17 -9.46
CA ARG A 140 21.29 -10.50 -10.77
C ARG A 140 20.73 -9.10 -10.62
N VAL A 141 21.54 -8.09 -10.93
CA VAL A 141 21.11 -6.70 -11.00
C VAL A 141 20.69 -6.39 -12.43
N GLU A 142 19.57 -5.70 -12.62
CA GLU A 142 19.13 -5.20 -13.92
C GLU A 142 18.92 -3.69 -13.90
N TRP A 143 19.44 -3.02 -14.91
CA TRP A 143 19.20 -1.60 -15.15
C TRP A 143 18.99 -1.37 -16.64
N LYS A 144 17.72 -1.48 -17.05
CA LYS A 144 17.30 -1.41 -18.46
C LYS A 144 16.86 -0.01 -18.83
N GLN A 145 17.11 0.37 -20.08
CA GLN A 145 16.42 1.50 -20.69
C GLN A 145 14.93 1.17 -20.86
N VAL A 146 14.05 2.00 -20.29
CA VAL A 146 12.59 1.88 -20.41
C VAL A 146 12.05 3.15 -21.05
N THR A 147 11.40 3.01 -22.21
CA THR A 147 10.75 4.12 -22.91
C THR A 147 9.27 4.15 -22.55
N SER A 148 8.79 5.26 -21.99
CA SER A 148 7.36 5.50 -21.72
C SER A 148 6.95 6.81 -22.38
N ASN A 149 5.88 6.76 -23.16
CA ASN A 149 5.25 7.95 -23.70
C ASN A 149 4.28 8.52 -22.66
N ARG A 150 4.46 9.78 -22.29
CA ARG A 150 3.54 10.53 -21.43
C ARG A 150 3.21 11.84 -22.12
N VAL A 151 2.00 12.33 -21.88
CA VAL A 151 1.60 13.64 -22.39
C VAL A 151 2.45 14.71 -21.70
N ASP A 152 3.14 15.54 -22.48
CA ASP A 152 3.83 16.71 -21.95
C ASP A 152 2.79 17.73 -21.51
N THR A 153 2.49 17.72 -20.21
CA THR A 153 1.46 18.57 -19.63
C THR A 153 1.83 20.06 -19.71
N LYS A 154 3.12 20.41 -19.69
CA LYS A 154 3.58 21.80 -19.79
C LYS A 154 3.34 22.31 -21.21
N LYS A 155 3.77 21.53 -22.20
CA LYS A 155 3.56 21.85 -23.61
C LYS A 155 2.07 21.86 -23.97
N LEU A 156 1.29 20.92 -23.44
CA LEU A 156 -0.17 20.90 -23.61
C LEU A 156 -0.82 22.17 -23.05
N LYS A 157 -0.39 22.63 -21.88
CA LYS A 157 -0.91 23.87 -21.26
C LYS A 157 -0.52 25.12 -22.05
N SER A 158 0.68 25.18 -22.62
CA SER A 158 1.15 26.34 -23.38
C SER A 158 0.60 26.41 -24.81
N GLU A 159 0.57 25.27 -25.53
CA GLU A 159 0.19 25.23 -26.95
C GLU A 159 -1.31 24.95 -27.16
N PHE A 160 -1.94 24.25 -26.22
CA PHE A 160 -3.36 23.86 -26.31
C PHE A 160 -4.13 24.12 -25.01
N PRO A 161 -4.16 25.38 -24.49
CA PRO A 161 -4.79 25.70 -23.21
C PRO A 161 -6.28 25.30 -23.17
N ASN A 162 -7.00 25.49 -24.28
CA ASN A 162 -8.42 25.11 -24.39
C ASN A 162 -8.64 23.60 -24.24
N ILE A 163 -7.68 22.77 -24.70
CA ILE A 163 -7.76 21.31 -24.56
C ILE A 163 -7.38 20.93 -23.13
N TYR A 164 -6.31 21.52 -22.60
CA TYR A 164 -5.87 21.32 -21.23
C TYR A 164 -7.02 21.56 -20.24
N GLU A 165 -7.72 22.70 -20.34
CA GLU A 165 -8.86 23.00 -19.47
C GLU A 165 -10.00 21.99 -19.59
N LYS A 166 -10.30 21.52 -20.81
CA LYS A 166 -11.36 20.52 -21.03
C LYS A 166 -11.06 19.14 -20.45
N VAL A 167 -9.78 18.80 -20.28
CA VAL A 167 -9.35 17.49 -19.76
C VAL A 167 -8.89 17.54 -18.31
N LEU A 168 -8.94 18.71 -17.66
CA LEU A 168 -8.63 18.84 -16.25
C LEU A 168 -9.64 18.09 -15.40
N LYS A 169 -9.17 17.06 -14.71
CA LYS A 169 -9.92 16.38 -13.66
C LYS A 169 -9.46 16.91 -12.30
N THR A 170 -10.28 17.72 -11.67
CA THR A 170 -10.04 18.14 -10.29
C THR A 170 -10.28 16.96 -9.35
N SER A 171 -9.30 16.66 -8.50
CA SER A 171 -9.45 15.75 -7.36
C SER A 171 -9.03 16.49 -6.10
N SER A 172 -9.79 16.33 -5.03
CA SER A 172 -9.49 16.89 -3.72
C SER A 172 -9.29 15.76 -2.72
N TYR A 173 -8.32 15.92 -1.84
CA TYR A 173 -8.02 14.97 -0.77
C TYR A 173 -7.45 15.73 0.43
N ARG A 174 -7.55 15.15 1.63
CA ARG A 174 -6.90 15.70 2.82
C ARG A 174 -5.51 15.12 2.95
N ARG A 175 -4.52 15.98 3.15
CA ARG A 175 -3.14 15.59 3.39
C ARG A 175 -2.88 15.50 4.89
N PHE A 176 -2.36 14.36 5.35
CA PHE A 176 -1.84 14.24 6.70
C PHE A 176 -0.43 14.84 6.79
N GLY A 177 -0.17 15.58 7.86
CA GLY A 177 1.11 16.23 8.10
C GLY A 177 1.32 16.49 9.59
N VAL A 178 2.57 16.41 10.03
CA VAL A 178 2.97 16.71 11.40
C VAL A 178 4.10 17.72 11.33
N LYS A 179 3.97 18.82 12.07
CA LYS A 179 4.98 19.86 12.21
C LYS A 179 5.24 20.06 13.70
N GLN A 180 6.50 19.96 14.12
CA GLN A 180 6.88 20.31 15.48
C GLN A 180 6.88 21.84 15.60
N LEU A 181 6.20 22.35 16.62
CA LEU A 181 6.23 23.77 16.95
C LEU A 181 7.39 23.96 17.93
N GLU A 182 8.46 24.66 17.50
CA GLU A 182 9.47 25.16 18.43
C GLU A 182 8.83 26.26 19.27
N GLY A 183 9.07 26.22 20.58
CA GLY A 183 8.24 26.89 21.58
C GLY A 183 8.01 28.38 21.34
N GLU A 184 6.76 28.75 21.07
CA GLU A 184 6.23 30.02 21.52
C GLU A 184 5.50 29.78 22.84
N LYS A 185 5.93 30.54 23.85
CA LYS A 185 5.31 30.60 25.17
C LYS A 185 3.83 30.93 25.00
N TRP A 186 2.97 30.04 25.48
CA TRP A 186 1.61 30.42 25.83
C TRP A 186 1.71 31.27 27.10
N THR A 187 1.84 32.59 26.95
CA THR A 187 1.44 33.56 27.99
C THR A 187 0.01 33.98 27.72
#